data_AF-A0A651EU85-F1
#
_entry.id   AF-A0A651EU85-F1
#
_cell.length_a   1.000
_cell.length_b   1.000
_cell.length_c   1.000
_cell.angle_alpha   90.00
_cell.angle_beta   90.00
_cell.angle_gamma   90.00
#
_symmetry.space_group_name_H-M   'P 1'
#
loop_
_entity.id
_entity.type
_entity.pdbx_description
1 polymer ?
#
loop_
_entity_poly.entity_id
_entity_poly.type
_entity_poly.pdbx_seq_one_letter_code
_entity_poly.pdbx_strand_id
1 'polypeptide(L)'
;MADHAQPEGTRWIWNIFWLLLIVTAVEVGLGIVKPPILMTKFAGTLILNHIFIILTLVKAYYIVMYFMHLKYERKSLIWSIALPALILIPYLTFIVLVEAGYMGAVTLTS
;
A
#
# COMPACT_ATOMS: atom_id res chain seq x y z
N MET A 1 15.98 -6.58 -42.02
CA MET A 1 14.68 -6.28 -41.37
C MET A 1 14.84 -6.68 -39.91
N ALA A 2 14.91 -5.70 -39.00
CA ALA A 2 15.00 -5.97 -37.57
C ALA A 2 13.60 -6.22 -37.03
N ASP A 3 13.39 -7.43 -36.54
CA ASP A 3 12.14 -7.90 -35.95
C ASP A 3 11.94 -7.20 -34.60
N HIS A 4 11.15 -6.13 -34.58
CA HIS A 4 10.67 -5.50 -33.35
C HIS A 4 9.53 -6.35 -32.78
N ALA A 5 9.85 -7.56 -32.33
CA ALA A 5 8.94 -8.38 -31.56
C ALA A 5 8.67 -7.69 -30.22
N GLN A 6 7.48 -7.07 -30.11
CA GLN A 6 6.89 -6.72 -28.82
C GLN A 6 6.98 -7.97 -27.92
N PRO A 7 7.51 -7.90 -26.69
CA PRO A 7 7.52 -9.06 -25.80
C PRO A 7 6.08 -9.39 -25.40
N GLU A 8 5.45 -10.27 -26.17
CA GLU A 8 4.12 -10.81 -25.90
C GLU A 8 4.23 -11.80 -24.74
N GLY A 9 4.04 -11.33 -23.51
CA GLY A 9 4.14 -12.21 -22.36
C GLY A 9 3.60 -11.66 -21.06
N THR A 10 2.51 -12.26 -20.57
CA THR A 10 1.94 -12.05 -19.22
C THR A 10 2.91 -12.39 -18.08
N ARG A 11 4.07 -13.00 -18.38
CA ARG A 11 5.10 -13.39 -17.40
C ARG A 11 5.57 -12.24 -16.53
N TRP A 12 5.73 -11.04 -17.10
CA TRP A 12 6.18 -9.88 -16.33
C TRP A 12 5.12 -9.40 -15.32
N ILE A 13 3.83 -9.47 -15.68
CA ILE A 13 2.70 -9.16 -14.79
C ILE A 13 2.67 -10.15 -13.64
N TRP A 14 2.90 -11.44 -13.92
CA TRP A 14 2.97 -12.47 -12.89
C TRP A 14 4.09 -12.22 -11.87
N ASN A 15 5.25 -11.73 -12.31
CA ASN A 15 6.32 -11.35 -11.38
C ASN A 15 5.91 -10.20 -10.46
N ILE A 16 5.24 -9.18 -11.01
CA ILE A 16 4.75 -8.02 -10.22
C ILE A 16 3.62 -8.45 -9.28
N PHE A 17 2.76 -9.37 -9.73
CA PHE A 17 1.70 -9.95 -8.91
C PHE A 17 2.27 -10.64 -7.67
N TRP A 18 3.27 -11.51 -7.83
CA TRP A 18 3.88 -12.18 -6.68
C TRP A 18 4.59 -11.21 -5.75
N LEU A 19 5.28 -10.21 -6.29
CA LEU A 19 5.88 -9.13 -5.48
C LEU A 19 4.81 -8.42 -4.63
N LEU A 20 3.70 -8.03 -5.23
CA LEU A 20 2.61 -7.31 -4.55
C LEU A 20 1.86 -8.18 -3.57
N LEU A 21 1.69 -9.47 -3.87
CA LEU A 21 1.10 -10.45 -2.97
C LEU A 21 1.95 -10.59 -1.71
N ILE A 22 3.27 -10.75 -1.86
CA ILE A 22 4.19 -10.86 -0.72
C ILE A 22 4.18 -9.57 0.11
N VAL A 23 4.27 -8.40 -0.53
CA VAL A 23 4.19 -7.10 0.16
C VAL A 23 2.88 -6.98 0.96
N THR A 24 1.75 -7.37 0.36
CA THR A 24 0.45 -7.33 1.02
C THR A 24 0.32 -8.35 2.16
N ALA A 25 0.86 -9.56 1.98
CA ALA A 25 0.87 -10.59 3.01
C ALA A 25 1.71 -10.17 4.22
N VAL A 26 2.86 -9.52 3.99
CA VAL A 26 3.70 -8.95 5.05
C VAL A 26 2.97 -7.80 5.75
N GLU A 27 2.32 -6.90 5.02
CA GLU A 27 1.54 -5.78 5.58
C GLU A 27 0.44 -6.29 6.54
N VAL A 28 -0.35 -7.27 6.10
CA VAL A 28 -1.42 -7.89 6.92
C VAL A 28 -0.84 -8.70 8.07
N GLY A 29 0.21 -9.49 7.84
CA GLY A 29 0.89 -10.28 8.86
C GLY A 29 1.45 -9.41 9.99
N LEU A 30 2.11 -8.30 9.65
CA LEU A 30 2.59 -7.31 10.62
C LEU A 30 1.43 -6.61 11.34
N GLY A 31 0.34 -6.31 10.64
CA GLY A 31 -0.86 -5.71 11.22
C GLY A 31 -1.57 -6.60 12.25
N ILE A 32 -1.59 -7.92 12.03
CA ILE A 32 -2.22 -8.90 12.94
C ILE A 32 -1.28 -9.27 14.09
N VAL A 33 -0.03 -9.63 13.79
CA VAL A 33 0.89 -10.20 14.78
C VAL A 33 1.41 -9.14 15.76
N LYS A 34 1.34 -7.84 15.40
CA LYS A 34 1.76 -6.68 16.23
C LYS A 34 2.92 -7.04 17.17
N PRO A 35 4.14 -7.26 16.65
CA PRO A 35 5.18 -7.97 17.38
C PRO A 35 5.49 -7.31 18.74
N PRO A 36 5.62 -8.09 19.82
CA PRO A 36 5.82 -7.58 21.18
C PRO A 36 7.14 -6.80 21.37
N ILE A 37 8.07 -6.87 20.41
CA ILE A 37 9.31 -6.07 20.35
C ILE A 37 9.01 -4.56 20.22
N LEU A 38 7.76 -4.19 19.90
CA LEU A 38 7.27 -2.82 19.77
C LEU A 38 6.51 -2.33 21.02
N MET A 39 6.54 -3.10 22.12
CA MET A 39 5.96 -2.70 23.43
C MET A 39 6.76 -1.60 24.14
N THR A 40 7.82 -1.05 23.54
CA THR A 40 8.32 0.28 23.93
C THR A 40 7.33 1.33 23.42
N LYS A 41 6.33 1.60 24.27
CA LYS A 41 5.03 2.29 24.02
C LYS A 41 4.99 3.48 23.05
N PHE A 42 6.11 4.14 22.77
CA PHE A 42 6.17 5.34 21.91
C PHE A 42 6.89 5.11 20.59
N ALA A 43 8.02 4.40 20.56
CA ALA A 43 8.79 4.24 19.34
C ALA A 43 8.21 3.15 18.43
N GLY A 44 7.72 2.04 19.03
CA GLY A 44 7.27 0.88 18.26
C GLY A 44 5.98 1.13 17.46
N THR A 45 5.02 1.82 18.07
CA THR A 45 3.73 2.15 17.44
C THR A 45 3.90 3.14 16.27
N LEU A 46 4.79 4.14 16.42
CA LEU A 46 5.07 5.13 15.38
C LEU A 46 5.79 4.51 14.17
N ILE A 47 6.76 3.62 14.41
CA ILE A 47 7.48 2.91 13.36
C ILE A 47 6.54 1.99 12.56
N LEU A 48 5.68 1.22 13.24
CA LEU A 48 4.74 0.33 12.56
C LEU A 48 3.77 1.10 11.67
N ASN A 49 3.19 2.19 12.19
CA ASN A 49 2.23 2.99 11.44
C ASN A 49 2.87 3.62 10.20
N HIS A 50 4.12 4.11 10.31
CA HIS A 50 4.86 4.62 9.16
C HIS A 50 5.17 3.54 8.12
N ILE A 51 5.64 2.37 8.56
CA ILE A 51 5.92 1.24 7.67
C ILE A 51 4.66 0.80 6.93
N PHE A 52 3.52 0.72 7.65
CA PHE A 52 2.24 0.34 7.06
C PHE A 52 1.85 1.32 5.96
N ILE A 53 1.80 2.63 6.27
CA ILE A 53 1.46 3.68 5.29
C ILE A 53 2.37 3.64 4.05
N ILE A 54 3.69 3.48 4.25
CA ILE A 54 4.65 3.42 3.14
C ILE A 54 4.40 2.17 2.28
N LEU A 55 4.23 1.00 2.89
CA LEU A 55 3.92 -0.25 2.16
C LEU A 55 2.63 -0.13 1.37
N THR A 56 1.59 0.51 1.92
CA THR A 56 0.30 0.67 1.25
C THR A 56 0.42 1.62 0.05
N LEU A 57 1.19 2.71 0.17
CA LEU A 57 1.45 3.63 -0.94
C LEU A 57 2.27 2.97 -2.06
N VAL A 58 3.31 2.21 -1.69
CA VAL A 58 4.12 1.46 -2.65
C VAL A 58 3.23 0.48 -3.41
N LYS A 59 2.43 -0.34 -2.72
CA LYS A 59 1.55 -1.30 -3.40
C LYS A 59 0.53 -0.60 -4.31
N ALA A 60 -0.05 0.52 -3.86
CA ALA A 60 -1.02 1.28 -4.65
C ALA A 60 -0.40 1.81 -5.95
N TYR A 61 0.83 2.36 -5.88
CA TYR A 61 1.57 2.78 -7.06
C TYR A 61 1.78 1.64 -8.05
N TYR A 62 2.25 0.49 -7.58
CA TYR A 62 2.48 -0.66 -8.45
C TYR A 62 1.17 -1.20 -9.05
N ILE A 63 0.04 -1.16 -8.33
CA ILE A 63 -1.27 -1.55 -8.87
C ILE A 63 -1.70 -0.63 -10.02
N VAL A 64 -1.68 0.68 -9.79
CA VAL A 64 -2.12 1.68 -10.79
C VAL A 64 -1.24 1.63 -12.04
N MET A 65 0.08 1.50 -11.86
CA MET A 65 0.99 1.51 -13.01
C MET A 65 0.99 0.20 -13.79
N TYR A 66 0.94 -0.95 -13.10
CA TYR A 66 1.22 -2.26 -13.71
C TYR A 66 -0.02 -3.15 -13.90
N PHE A 67 -0.96 -3.20 -12.95
CA PHE A 67 -2.18 -4.01 -13.13
C PHE A 67 -3.21 -3.33 -14.01
N MET A 68 -3.31 -2.01 -13.91
CA MET A 68 -4.20 -1.22 -14.76
C MET A 68 -3.55 -0.89 -16.13
N HIS A 69 -2.34 -1.40 -16.39
CA HIS A 69 -1.57 -1.17 -17.63
C HIS A 69 -1.32 0.31 -17.97
N LEU A 70 -1.50 1.22 -17.01
CA LEU A 70 -1.47 2.65 -17.27
C LEU A 70 -0.06 3.19 -17.51
N LYS A 71 1.00 2.41 -17.26
CA LYS A 71 2.40 2.84 -17.42
C LYS A 71 2.72 3.44 -18.80
N TYR A 72 2.09 2.94 -19.86
CA TYR A 72 2.31 3.40 -21.24
C TYR A 72 1.09 4.10 -21.84
N GLU A 73 0.08 4.39 -21.02
CA GLU A 73 -1.17 5.00 -21.44
C GLU A 73 -1.13 6.53 -21.41
N ARG A 74 -2.24 7.15 -21.84
CA ARG A 74 -2.40 8.60 -21.83
C ARG A 74 -2.25 9.13 -20.41
N LYS A 75 -1.41 10.16 -20.22
CA LYS A 75 -1.19 10.82 -18.92
C LYS A 75 -2.50 11.24 -18.24
N SER A 76 -3.50 11.68 -19.00
CA SER A 76 -4.82 12.03 -18.45
C SER A 76 -5.52 10.84 -17.77
N LEU A 77 -5.36 9.62 -18.32
CA LEU A 77 -5.94 8.40 -17.76
C LEU A 77 -5.17 7.91 -16.52
N ILE A 78 -3.85 8.10 -16.53
CA ILE A 78 -3.01 7.86 -15.35
C ILE A 78 -3.47 8.77 -14.21
N TRP A 79 -3.58 10.09 -14.43
CA TRP A 79 -3.95 11.04 -13.39
C TRP A 79 -5.39 10.87 -12.90
N SER A 80 -6.35 10.51 -13.76
CA SER A 80 -7.74 10.31 -13.33
C SER A 80 -7.90 9.14 -12.36
N ILE A 81 -7.00 8.15 -12.42
CA ILE A 81 -7.03 6.96 -11.55
C ILE A 81 -6.02 7.06 -10.41
N ALA A 82 -4.82 7.57 -10.67
CA ALA A 82 -3.78 7.75 -9.67
C ALA A 82 -4.17 8.79 -8.61
N LEU A 83 -4.82 9.89 -9.00
CA LEU A 83 -5.20 10.97 -8.08
C LEU A 83 -6.19 10.52 -6.99
N PRO A 84 -7.31 9.85 -7.31
CA PRO A 84 -8.18 9.31 -6.26
C PRO A 84 -7.47 8.24 -5.43
N ALA A 85 -6.68 7.33 -6.03
CA ALA A 85 -5.95 6.32 -5.24
C ALA A 85 -4.93 6.96 -4.27
N LEU A 86 -4.23 8.01 -4.71
CA LEU A 86 -3.22 8.71 -3.92
C LEU A 86 -3.82 9.52 -2.77
N ILE A 87 -5.02 10.07 -2.93
CA ILE A 87 -5.67 10.87 -1.89
C ILE A 87 -6.51 10.00 -0.96
N LEU A 88 -7.33 9.11 -1.53
CA LEU A 88 -8.36 8.38 -0.79
C LEU A 88 -7.75 7.35 0.18
N ILE A 89 -6.71 6.61 -0.25
CA ILE A 89 -6.08 5.56 0.57
C ILE A 89 -5.44 6.13 1.85
N PRO A 90 -4.53 7.12 1.79
CA PRO A 90 -3.97 7.70 3.00
C PRO A 90 -5.00 8.48 3.81
N TYR A 91 -6.00 9.12 3.18
CA TYR A 91 -7.08 9.80 3.90
C TYR A 91 -7.90 8.83 4.76
N LEU A 92 -8.32 7.69 4.20
CA LEU A 92 -9.06 6.64 4.94
C LEU A 92 -8.20 5.99 6.02
N THR A 93 -6.91 5.79 5.77
CA THR A 93 -5.98 5.24 6.77
C THR A 93 -5.79 6.20 7.93
N PHE A 94 -5.66 7.50 7.64
CA PHE A 94 -5.51 8.55 8.64
C PHE A 94 -6.74 8.66 9.56
N ILE A 95 -7.94 8.72 8.99
CA ILE A 95 -9.17 8.82 9.80
C ILE A 95 -9.35 7.60 10.72
N VAL A 96 -9.11 6.38 10.23
CA VAL A 96 -9.19 5.17 11.07
C VAL A 96 -8.16 5.18 12.19
N LEU A 97 -6.94 5.65 11.92
CA LEU A 97 -5.88 5.72 12.93
C LEU A 97 -6.18 6.75 14.01
N VAL A 98 -6.76 7.89 13.63
CA VAL A 98 -7.20 8.95 14.55
C VAL A 98 -8.36 8.47 15.42
N GLU A 99 -9.41 7.90 14.82
CA GLU A 99 -10.57 7.33 15.54
C GLU A 99 -10.15 6.21 16.50
N ALA A 100 -9.24 5.32 16.08
CA ALA A 100 -8.69 4.28 16.94
C ALA A 100 -7.93 4.85 18.14
N GLY A 101 -7.22 5.97 17.97
CA GLY A 101 -6.54 6.68 19.05
C GLY A 101 -7.53 7.26 20.07
N TYR A 102 -8.64 7.86 19.61
CA TYR A 102 -9.68 8.38 20.48
C TYR A 102 -10.41 7.28 21.25
N MET A 103 -10.79 6.18 20.60
CA MET A 103 -11.43 5.04 21.28
C MET A 103 -10.50 4.40 22.33
N GLY A 104 -9.22 4.25 22.02
CA GLY A 104 -8.23 3.72 22.96
C GLY A 104 -7.98 4.61 24.18
N ALA A 105 -8.10 5.93 24.05
CA ALA A 105 -8.00 6.87 25.16
C ALA A 105 -9.25 6.85 26.06
N VAL A 106 -10.44 6.72 25.49
CA VAL A 106 -11.72 6.72 26.23
C VAL A 106 -11.84 5.50 27.16
N THR A 107 -11.36 4.32 26.74
CA THR A 107 -11.37 3.09 27.58
C THR A 107 -10.42 3.16 28.78
N LEU A 108 -9.43 4.05 28.79
CA LEU A 108 -8.49 4.22 29.91
C LEU A 108 -8.97 5.25 30.95
N THR A 109 -10.05 5.97 30.64
CA THR A 109 -10.65 7.00 31.52
C THR A 109 -12.01 6.61 32.09
N SER A 110 -12.47 5.36 31.86
CA SER A 110 -13.71 4.78 32.40
C SER A 110 -13.45 3.63 33.35
#